data_AF-A0A9W3AA76-F1
#
_entry.id   AF-A0A9W3AA76-F1
#
_cell.length_a   1.000
_cell.length_b   1.000
_cell.length_c   1.000
_cell.angle_alpha   90.00
_cell.angle_beta   90.00
_cell.angle_gamma   90.00
#
_symmetry.space_group_name_H-M   'P 1'
#
loop_
_entity.id
_entity.type
_entity.pdbx_description
1 polymer ?
#
loop_
_entity_poly.entity_id
_entity_poly.type
_entity_poly.pdbx_seq_one_letter_code
_entity_poly.pdbx_strand_id
1 'polypeptide(L)'
;MLNQRTQMFEQRGNITDRGLPCDLDAAVEWPDSTYCFIKGVQFWKYDDDDVDGPFNTDLLNLCSWNLCGEREWMRMERSGTVSCNGDRRLCSLRLNQITLAGLHNAGSGFDGGFGFLDCFLRNHGLSITEQLRLGIRHFDIDPCFDKCGLLGSCHNVVCGGGICPMLKQLRSFLRDHLGEIVTLNFNHEIQQPEKVFPALSRQLMTQLGPMLNKHFRKSPKHVWPTLKQTIRKKKRIFVFYAPIIERPPHDEFYNKYKWIHSERFYGSTWIEFGVNDGCNKVVNITKEVCESRNWRELLEVSIIPSGFCINSNAAKCRPFYHQSLRACEQFRFVRNDSPNVLLVDYPEEANDPSSSVFQAVHHQNIRNIYQHKKSSCYVKVDAAVKVNAQTILFFSGSRIITYDVTHLSQSNIRHVPGLESIDAAYLSPAGNFISVIKGCIYWEINSTSLLPVSAEVTRNETCDIDAAIFWKDQLYTFKGCNVTSQGGRVQPLLKMGLPCSLDAALLIDSNVYAFKGNNYWIYNDHGEAKLVGKTLDWNIDVVHCTD
;
A
#
# COMPACT_ATOMS: atom_id res chain seq x y z
N MET A 1 -11.49 -8.88 -66.74
CA MET A 1 -11.75 -7.43 -66.74
C MET A 1 -12.22 -7.02 -65.35
N LEU A 2 -11.28 -6.67 -64.47
CA LEU A 2 -11.55 -6.10 -63.15
C LEU A 2 -11.68 -4.59 -63.34
N ASN A 3 -12.88 -4.06 -63.17
CA ASN A 3 -13.13 -2.63 -63.27
C ASN A 3 -12.77 -2.00 -61.91
N GLN A 4 -11.53 -1.55 -61.76
CA GLN A 4 -11.13 -0.66 -60.67
C GLN A 4 -11.86 0.67 -60.85
N ARG A 5 -12.96 0.86 -60.12
CA ARG A 5 -13.45 2.21 -59.82
C ARG A 5 -12.70 2.69 -58.59
N THR A 6 -11.52 3.24 -58.80
CA THR A 6 -11.01 4.28 -57.90
C THR A 6 -11.87 5.52 -58.20
N GLN A 7 -12.96 5.72 -57.45
CA GLN A 7 -13.64 7.00 -57.46
C GLN A 7 -12.71 8.00 -56.76
N MET A 8 -11.94 8.75 -57.56
CA MET A 8 -11.38 10.01 -57.08
C MET A 8 -12.55 10.96 -56.83
N PHE A 9 -12.87 11.20 -55.55
CA PHE A 9 -13.66 12.35 -55.16
C PHE A 9 -12.80 13.60 -55.37
N GLU A 10 -12.84 14.18 -56.56
CA GLU A 10 -12.34 15.53 -56.80
C GLU A 10 -13.44 16.53 -56.42
N GLN A 11 -13.65 16.73 -55.12
CA GLN A 11 -14.32 17.95 -54.63
C GLN A 11 -13.24 18.97 -54.30
N ARG A 12 -13.13 20.00 -55.14
CA ARG A 12 -12.33 21.20 -54.87
C ARG A 12 -13.02 22.00 -53.76
N GLY A 13 -12.72 21.67 -52.51
CA GLY A 13 -13.06 22.44 -51.31
C GLY A 13 -11.92 22.35 -50.31
N ASN A 14 -11.66 23.40 -49.55
CA ASN A 14 -10.65 23.32 -48.51
C ASN A 14 -11.22 22.49 -47.37
N ILE A 15 -10.45 21.54 -46.83
CA ILE A 15 -10.90 20.68 -45.72
C ILE A 15 -11.28 21.52 -44.48
N THR A 16 -10.68 22.71 -44.35
CA THR A 16 -11.04 23.71 -43.33
C THR A 16 -12.43 24.29 -43.50
N ASP A 17 -12.96 24.34 -44.74
CA ASP A 17 -14.32 24.81 -45.02
C ASP A 17 -15.38 23.86 -44.46
N ARG A 18 -14.97 22.62 -44.16
CA ARG A 18 -15.75 21.59 -43.47
C ARG A 18 -15.42 21.47 -41.98
N GLY A 19 -14.69 22.43 -41.41
CA GLY A 19 -14.36 22.43 -39.99
C GLY A 19 -13.24 21.47 -39.57
N LEU A 20 -12.52 20.85 -40.52
CA LEU A 20 -11.38 19.96 -40.23
C LEU A 20 -10.04 20.74 -40.25
N PRO A 21 -9.05 20.33 -39.43
CA PRO A 21 -7.70 20.86 -39.52
C PRO A 21 -7.06 20.57 -40.88
N CYS A 22 -6.21 21.47 -41.36
CA CYS A 22 -5.48 21.30 -42.62
C CYS A 22 -4.34 20.26 -42.55
N ASP A 23 -3.97 19.80 -41.34
CA ASP A 23 -2.79 18.98 -41.09
C ASP A 23 -3.11 17.69 -40.31
N LEU A 24 -4.21 17.01 -40.63
CA LEU A 24 -4.65 15.77 -39.99
C LEU A 24 -3.53 14.71 -39.85
N ASP A 25 -3.51 14.03 -38.70
CA ASP A 25 -2.52 12.99 -38.39
C ASP A 25 -2.94 11.61 -38.95
N ALA A 26 -4.24 11.34 -39.06
CA ALA A 26 -4.78 10.09 -39.60
C ALA A 26 -6.24 10.24 -40.09
N ALA A 27 -6.67 9.33 -40.95
CA ALA A 27 -8.06 9.10 -41.30
C ALA A 27 -8.35 7.58 -41.26
N VAL A 28 -9.49 7.18 -40.72
CA VAL A 28 -9.90 5.77 -40.63
C VAL A 28 -11.37 5.62 -40.99
N GLU A 29 -11.68 4.62 -41.80
CA GLU A 29 -13.05 4.18 -42.06
C GLU A 29 -13.46 3.20 -40.97
N TRP A 30 -14.60 3.48 -40.33
CA TRP A 30 -15.15 2.67 -39.25
C TRP A 30 -16.14 1.63 -39.79
N PRO A 31 -16.44 0.52 -39.08
CA PRO A 31 -17.27 -0.57 -39.63
C PRO A 31 -18.70 -0.19 -40.02
N ASP A 32 -19.22 0.94 -39.51
CA ASP A 32 -20.52 1.53 -39.85
C ASP A 32 -20.45 2.50 -41.04
N SER A 33 -19.34 2.53 -41.78
CA SER A 33 -19.07 3.45 -42.90
C SER A 33 -18.89 4.92 -42.48
N THR A 34 -18.77 5.23 -41.18
CA THR A 34 -18.36 6.55 -40.71
C THR A 34 -16.87 6.75 -40.91
N TYR A 35 -16.45 7.90 -41.43
CA TYR A 35 -15.03 8.24 -41.55
C TYR A 35 -14.59 9.08 -40.36
N CYS A 36 -13.54 8.66 -39.66
CA CYS A 36 -12.97 9.42 -38.55
C CYS A 36 -11.66 10.09 -38.98
N PHE A 37 -11.57 11.40 -38.83
CA PHE A 37 -10.35 12.19 -39.04
C PHE A 37 -9.72 12.53 -37.70
N ILE A 38 -8.40 12.41 -37.55
CA ILE A 38 -7.74 12.53 -36.25
C ILE A 38 -6.62 13.57 -36.32
N LYS A 39 -6.53 14.44 -35.31
CA LYS A 39 -5.44 15.40 -35.11
C LYS A 39 -5.14 15.55 -33.62
N GLY A 40 -3.92 15.22 -33.20
CA GLY A 40 -3.55 15.25 -31.79
C GLY A 40 -4.54 14.43 -30.96
N VAL A 41 -5.05 15.00 -29.86
CA VAL A 41 -6.06 14.34 -29.01
C VAL A 41 -7.49 14.53 -29.51
N GLN A 42 -7.69 15.13 -30.68
CA GLN A 42 -9.00 15.42 -31.25
C GLN A 42 -9.30 14.51 -32.44
N PHE A 43 -10.58 14.20 -32.63
CA PHE A 43 -11.06 13.58 -33.85
C PHE A 43 -12.40 14.18 -34.27
N TRP A 44 -12.73 14.00 -35.53
CA TRP A 44 -13.99 14.39 -36.13
C TRP A 44 -14.60 13.18 -36.83
N LYS A 45 -15.91 13.04 -36.76
CA LYS A 45 -16.66 12.04 -37.52
C LYS A 45 -17.22 12.70 -38.77
N TYR A 46 -17.15 11.99 -39.87
CA TYR A 46 -17.78 12.38 -41.12
C TYR A 46 -18.82 11.34 -41.47
N ASP A 47 -20.06 11.81 -41.55
CA ASP A 47 -21.25 11.05 -41.86
C ASP A 47 -22.17 11.92 -42.73
N ASP A 48 -22.70 11.35 -43.80
CA ASP A 48 -23.67 12.00 -44.72
C ASP A 48 -23.38 13.49 -45.05
N ASP A 49 -22.15 13.79 -45.47
CA ASP A 49 -21.66 15.14 -45.85
C ASP A 49 -21.49 16.17 -44.72
N ASP A 50 -21.68 15.77 -43.46
CA ASP A 50 -21.42 16.62 -42.29
C ASP A 50 -20.17 16.18 -41.51
N VAL A 51 -19.53 17.15 -40.85
CA VAL A 51 -18.37 16.91 -39.97
C VAL A 51 -18.78 17.26 -38.54
N ASP A 52 -18.88 16.24 -37.70
CA ASP A 52 -19.18 16.38 -36.28
C ASP A 52 -17.90 16.30 -35.43
N GLY A 53 -17.73 17.23 -34.49
CA GLY A 53 -16.54 17.36 -33.64
C GLY A 53 -16.09 18.82 -33.42
N PRO A 54 -14.90 19.05 -32.81
CA PRO A 54 -13.92 18.06 -32.38
C PRO A 54 -14.35 17.28 -31.14
N PHE A 55 -14.23 15.96 -31.22
CA PHE A 55 -14.34 15.04 -30.10
C PHE A 55 -12.97 14.70 -29.53
N ASN A 56 -12.90 14.32 -28.26
CA ASN A 56 -11.65 13.82 -27.68
C ASN A 56 -11.47 12.34 -28.04
N THR A 57 -10.30 11.98 -28.59
CA THR A 57 -9.90 10.59 -28.94
C THR A 57 -10.02 9.60 -27.78
N ASP A 58 -10.10 10.07 -26.53
CA ASP A 58 -10.49 9.28 -25.36
C ASP A 58 -11.81 8.53 -25.57
N LEU A 59 -12.78 9.10 -26.29
CA LEU A 59 -14.08 8.49 -26.60
C LEU A 59 -13.98 7.27 -27.52
N LEU A 60 -12.91 7.17 -28.32
CA LEU A 60 -12.70 6.05 -29.24
C LEU A 60 -11.84 4.93 -28.62
N ASN A 61 -11.43 5.07 -27.35
CA ASN A 61 -10.45 4.18 -26.72
C ASN A 61 -9.15 3.99 -27.54
N LEU A 62 -8.83 4.96 -28.42
CA LEU A 62 -7.64 4.90 -29.27
C LEU A 62 -6.40 5.24 -28.43
N CYS A 63 -5.60 4.25 -28.06
CA CYS A 63 -4.31 4.47 -27.38
C CYS A 63 -3.14 4.74 -28.33
N SER A 64 -3.39 5.20 -29.56
CA SER A 64 -2.35 5.32 -30.57
C SER A 64 -1.49 6.58 -30.34
N TRP A 65 -0.20 6.38 -30.08
CA TRP A 65 0.81 7.44 -29.98
C TRP A 65 1.32 7.97 -31.32
N ASN A 66 0.69 7.64 -32.44
CA ASN A 66 1.06 8.30 -33.69
C ASN A 66 0.58 9.77 -33.75
N LEU A 67 -0.12 10.23 -32.72
CA LEU A 67 -0.52 11.61 -32.53
C LEU A 67 0.65 12.38 -31.91
N CYS A 68 1.39 13.08 -32.75
CA CYS A 68 2.61 13.81 -32.38
C CYS A 68 2.26 14.96 -31.43
N GLY A 69 2.83 14.99 -30.21
CA GLY A 69 2.69 16.13 -29.28
C GLY A 69 3.19 15.89 -27.85
N GLU A 70 3.10 14.67 -27.32
CA GLU A 70 3.42 14.41 -25.90
C GLU A 70 4.88 13.94 -25.66
N ARG A 71 5.89 14.50 -26.34
CA ARG A 71 7.31 14.11 -26.11
C ARG A 71 7.99 14.82 -24.94
N GLU A 72 7.33 15.75 -24.24
CA GLU A 72 7.99 16.62 -23.26
C GLU A 72 7.67 16.36 -21.77
N TRP A 73 6.81 15.39 -21.43
CA TRP A 73 6.34 15.19 -20.04
C TRP A 73 7.39 14.65 -19.03
N MET A 74 8.62 14.35 -19.47
CA MET A 74 9.71 13.93 -18.57
C MET A 74 10.67 15.06 -18.18
N ARG A 75 10.48 16.29 -18.67
CA ARG A 75 11.23 17.47 -18.24
C ARG A 75 10.58 18.08 -17.00
N MET A 76 10.80 17.45 -15.86
CA MET A 76 10.66 18.11 -14.57
C MET A 76 11.93 17.84 -13.77
N GLU A 77 12.60 18.92 -13.38
CA GLU A 77 13.71 18.90 -12.44
C GLU A 77 13.17 18.74 -11.02
N ARG A 78 13.91 17.99 -10.20
CA ARG A 78 13.52 17.70 -8.82
C ARG A 78 14.09 18.75 -7.88
N SER A 79 13.21 19.39 -7.13
CA SER A 79 13.53 20.06 -5.87
C SER A 79 12.66 19.43 -4.78
N GLY A 80 13.22 18.51 -4.00
CA GLY A 80 12.50 17.87 -2.89
C GLY A 80 13.20 16.62 -2.33
N THR A 81 13.03 16.38 -1.03
CA THR A 81 13.47 15.14 -0.36
C THR A 81 12.74 13.93 -0.96
N VAL A 82 13.50 12.89 -1.32
CA VAL A 82 12.92 11.71 -1.99
C VAL A 82 12.26 10.80 -0.94
N SER A 83 10.93 10.74 -0.95
CA SER A 83 10.14 9.69 -0.30
C SER A 83 9.80 8.57 -1.29
N CYS A 84 9.52 7.37 -0.79
CA CYS A 84 9.20 6.19 -1.60
C CYS A 84 7.88 5.59 -1.11
N ASN A 85 6.82 5.69 -1.92
CA ASN A 85 5.44 5.34 -1.53
C ASN A 85 5.05 5.96 -0.17
N GLY A 86 5.32 7.25 0.01
CA GLY A 86 4.99 7.99 1.23
C GLY A 86 5.99 7.90 2.39
N ASP A 87 6.87 6.89 2.46
CA ASP A 87 7.85 6.75 3.55
C ASP A 87 9.30 6.70 3.06
N ARG A 88 10.13 7.65 3.51
CA ARG A 88 11.56 7.73 3.17
C ARG A 88 12.34 6.50 3.66
N ARG A 89 11.95 5.88 4.77
CA ARG A 89 12.62 4.69 5.33
C ARG A 89 12.55 3.49 4.39
N LEU A 90 11.52 3.42 3.54
CA LEU A 90 11.37 2.39 2.51
C LEU A 90 12.34 2.54 1.35
N CYS A 91 12.91 3.72 1.13
CA CYS A 91 13.70 4.01 -0.06
C CYS A 91 14.93 3.09 -0.22
N SER A 92 15.56 2.68 0.87
CA SER A 92 16.71 1.76 0.83
C SER A 92 16.32 0.29 0.63
N LEU A 93 15.04 -0.07 0.79
CA LEU A 93 14.56 -1.44 0.65
C LEU A 93 14.34 -1.81 -0.82
N ARG A 94 14.48 -3.11 -1.13
CA ARG A 94 14.19 -3.71 -2.44
C ARG A 94 12.69 -3.97 -2.59
N LEU A 95 12.23 -4.16 -3.83
CA LEU A 95 10.83 -4.50 -4.11
C LEU A 95 10.35 -5.73 -3.32
N ASN A 96 11.19 -6.75 -3.17
CA ASN A 96 10.86 -7.96 -2.43
C ASN A 96 10.98 -7.81 -0.89
N GLN A 97 11.31 -6.62 -0.39
CA GLN A 97 11.49 -6.30 1.03
C GLN A 97 10.46 -5.26 1.53
N ILE A 98 9.43 -4.99 0.74
CA ILE A 98 8.32 -4.11 1.09
C ILE A 98 7.00 -4.83 0.87
N THR A 99 5.94 -4.28 1.45
CA THR A 99 4.55 -4.67 1.25
C THR A 99 3.80 -3.55 0.53
N LEU A 100 2.98 -3.90 -0.46
CA LEU A 100 2.11 -2.98 -1.19
C LEU A 100 0.64 -3.30 -0.90
N ALA A 101 -0.21 -2.28 -0.82
CA ALA A 101 -1.66 -2.48 -0.85
C ALA A 101 -2.06 -2.87 -2.28
N GLY A 102 -2.75 -3.99 -2.41
CA GLY A 102 -3.16 -4.58 -3.67
C GLY A 102 -4.67 -4.57 -3.86
N LEU A 103 -5.08 -4.35 -5.10
CA LEU A 103 -6.47 -4.39 -5.52
C LEU A 103 -6.68 -5.63 -6.40
N HIS A 104 -7.47 -6.57 -5.89
CA HIS A 104 -7.90 -7.76 -6.64
C HIS A 104 -8.84 -7.35 -7.77
N ASN A 105 -8.65 -7.97 -8.94
CA ASN A 105 -9.41 -7.70 -10.15
C ASN A 105 -9.67 -6.20 -10.36
N ALA A 106 -8.60 -5.41 -10.37
CA ALA A 106 -8.62 -3.96 -10.45
C ALA A 106 -9.35 -3.44 -11.70
N GLY A 107 -9.52 -4.27 -12.71
CA GLY A 107 -10.33 -3.96 -13.87
C GLY A 107 -11.83 -4.08 -13.67
N SER A 108 -12.30 -4.58 -12.53
CA SER A 108 -13.72 -4.75 -12.22
C SER A 108 -14.26 -3.65 -11.30
N GLY A 109 -14.80 -2.59 -11.91
CA GLY A 109 -15.46 -1.48 -11.20
C GLY A 109 -14.82 -0.10 -11.37
N PHE A 110 -13.66 -0.02 -12.04
CA PHE A 110 -12.93 1.25 -12.24
C PHE A 110 -13.55 2.17 -13.29
N ASP A 111 -14.36 1.61 -14.18
CA ASP A 111 -15.02 2.30 -15.31
C ASP A 111 -16.55 2.24 -15.17
N GLY A 112 -17.03 2.29 -13.91
CA GLY A 112 -18.44 2.14 -13.56
C GLY A 112 -18.80 0.74 -13.07
N GLY A 113 -20.04 0.59 -12.60
CA GLY A 113 -20.60 -0.68 -12.14
C GLY A 113 -21.33 -1.45 -13.26
N PHE A 114 -21.64 -2.71 -12.96
CA PHE A 114 -22.42 -3.66 -13.76
C PHE A 114 -23.91 -3.65 -13.40
N GLY A 115 -24.40 -2.58 -12.75
CA GLY A 115 -25.79 -2.45 -12.33
C GLY A 115 -26.17 -3.51 -11.28
N PHE A 116 -27.23 -4.28 -11.54
CA PHE A 116 -27.70 -5.30 -10.60
C PHE A 116 -26.71 -6.47 -10.38
N LEU A 117 -25.68 -6.59 -11.23
CA LEU A 117 -24.64 -7.61 -11.10
C LEU A 117 -23.46 -7.18 -10.21
N ASP A 118 -23.46 -5.94 -9.69
CA ASP A 118 -22.37 -5.41 -8.86
C ASP A 118 -22.02 -6.32 -7.69
N CYS A 119 -23.04 -6.90 -7.03
CA CYS A 119 -22.87 -7.85 -5.93
C CYS A 119 -21.89 -9.00 -6.28
N PHE A 120 -21.93 -9.51 -7.51
CA PHE A 120 -21.21 -10.72 -7.91
C PHE A 120 -19.95 -10.48 -8.74
N LEU A 121 -19.85 -9.31 -9.36
CA LEU A 121 -18.80 -9.03 -10.34
C LEU A 121 -17.90 -7.90 -9.93
N ARG A 122 -18.40 -6.89 -9.22
CA ARG A 122 -17.64 -5.69 -8.91
C ARG A 122 -16.74 -5.95 -7.71
N ASN A 123 -15.46 -5.57 -7.85
CA ASN A 123 -14.46 -5.76 -6.80
C ASN A 123 -14.12 -4.47 -6.07
N HIS A 124 -14.51 -3.32 -6.63
CA HIS A 124 -14.34 -2.01 -6.01
C HIS A 124 -15.19 -0.93 -6.68
N GLY A 125 -15.38 0.19 -5.97
CA GLY A 125 -16.25 1.30 -6.33
C GLY A 125 -15.58 2.49 -7.02
N LEU A 126 -14.25 2.57 -6.99
CA LEU A 126 -13.51 3.79 -7.31
C LEU A 126 -12.71 3.69 -8.61
N SER A 127 -12.40 4.84 -9.20
CA SER A 127 -11.48 4.90 -10.35
C SER A 127 -10.04 4.52 -9.94
N ILE A 128 -9.22 4.17 -10.92
CA ILE A 128 -7.78 3.86 -10.70
C ILE A 128 -7.07 5.05 -10.04
N THR A 129 -7.38 6.28 -10.45
CA THR A 129 -6.78 7.48 -9.85
C THR A 129 -7.15 7.61 -8.38
N GLU A 130 -8.39 7.33 -8.01
CA GLU A 130 -8.84 7.38 -6.62
C GLU A 130 -8.23 6.26 -5.79
N GLN A 131 -8.15 5.03 -6.32
CA GLN A 131 -7.46 3.93 -5.66
C GLN A 131 -5.97 4.23 -5.42
N LEU A 132 -5.30 4.87 -6.38
CA LEU A 132 -3.92 5.36 -6.23
C LEU A 132 -3.83 6.45 -5.14
N ARG A 133 -4.80 7.36 -5.04
CA ARG A 133 -4.82 8.37 -3.98
C ARG A 133 -5.01 7.77 -2.59
N LEU A 134 -5.79 6.69 -2.47
CA LEU A 134 -5.98 5.98 -1.20
C LEU A 134 -4.71 5.22 -0.76
N GLY A 135 -3.91 4.72 -1.71
CA GLY A 135 -2.64 4.07 -1.42
C GLY A 135 -2.43 2.72 -2.11
N ILE A 136 -3.34 2.30 -3.00
CA ILE A 136 -3.15 1.07 -3.80
C ILE A 136 -1.91 1.23 -4.69
N ARG A 137 -1.01 0.26 -4.64
CA ARG A 137 0.23 0.25 -5.44
C ARG A 137 0.45 -1.06 -6.19
N HIS A 138 -0.42 -2.04 -6.00
CA HIS A 138 -0.46 -3.27 -6.77
C HIS A 138 -1.85 -3.42 -7.40
N PHE A 139 -1.89 -3.67 -8.71
CA PHE A 139 -3.12 -3.88 -9.46
C PHE A 139 -3.07 -5.26 -10.09
N ASP A 140 -3.98 -6.12 -9.67
CA ASP A 140 -4.21 -7.43 -10.27
C ASP A 140 -5.30 -7.29 -11.34
N ILE A 141 -5.00 -7.65 -12.58
CA ILE A 141 -5.80 -7.29 -13.76
C ILE A 141 -5.99 -8.54 -14.60
N ASP A 142 -7.24 -8.80 -15.00
CA ASP A 142 -7.65 -9.92 -15.83
C ASP A 142 -7.84 -9.42 -17.28
N PRO A 143 -6.80 -9.44 -18.14
CA PRO A 143 -6.92 -8.84 -19.46
C PRO A 143 -7.68 -9.74 -20.43
N CYS A 144 -8.46 -9.12 -21.31
CA CYS A 144 -9.19 -9.79 -22.37
C CYS A 144 -9.11 -9.01 -23.68
N PHE A 145 -9.32 -9.72 -24.79
CA PHE A 145 -9.40 -9.15 -26.13
C PHE A 145 -10.83 -9.24 -26.70
N ASP A 146 -11.22 -8.28 -27.53
CA ASP A 146 -12.52 -8.14 -28.23
C ASP A 146 -13.78 -7.92 -27.34
N LYS A 147 -13.82 -8.43 -26.11
CA LYS A 147 -15.00 -8.31 -25.22
C LYS A 147 -15.30 -6.89 -24.74
N CYS A 148 -14.27 -6.04 -24.67
CA CYS A 148 -14.34 -4.63 -24.30
C CYS A 148 -14.03 -3.72 -25.51
N GLY A 149 -14.46 -4.12 -26.70
CA GLY A 149 -14.10 -3.48 -27.97
C GLY A 149 -12.83 -4.06 -28.58
N LEU A 150 -11.66 -3.84 -27.94
CA LEU A 150 -10.37 -4.37 -28.42
C LEU A 150 -9.51 -4.96 -27.31
N LEU A 151 -9.06 -4.13 -26.36
CA LEU A 151 -8.27 -4.57 -25.22
C LEU A 151 -8.88 -3.98 -23.94
N GLY A 152 -9.39 -4.84 -23.09
CA GLY A 152 -9.99 -4.45 -21.82
C GLY A 152 -9.59 -5.36 -20.67
N SER A 153 -10.21 -5.10 -19.54
CA SER A 153 -10.22 -6.04 -18.42
C SER A 153 -11.57 -6.73 -18.36
N CYS A 154 -11.57 -8.02 -18.09
CA CYS A 154 -12.78 -8.82 -18.01
C CYS A 154 -12.84 -9.61 -16.73
N HIS A 155 -14.04 -9.72 -16.16
CA HIS A 155 -14.36 -10.77 -15.20
C HIS A 155 -15.20 -11.82 -15.94
N ASN A 156 -14.61 -12.97 -16.29
CA ASN A 156 -15.23 -13.99 -17.15
C ASN A 156 -15.69 -13.43 -18.52
N VAL A 157 -17.01 -13.37 -18.75
CA VAL A 157 -17.64 -12.88 -20.00
C VAL A 157 -17.97 -11.40 -19.95
N VAL A 158 -17.81 -10.74 -18.79
CA VAL A 158 -18.26 -9.37 -18.57
C VAL A 158 -17.08 -8.40 -18.70
N CYS A 159 -17.31 -7.32 -19.45
CA CYS A 159 -16.33 -6.27 -19.66
C CYS A 159 -16.32 -5.29 -18.48
N GLY A 160 -15.17 -5.16 -17.79
CA GLY A 160 -14.97 -4.21 -16.70
C GLY A 160 -14.43 -2.83 -17.11
N GLY A 161 -14.02 -2.69 -18.38
CA GLY A 161 -13.56 -1.42 -18.96
C GLY A 161 -12.32 -1.57 -19.84
N GLY A 162 -11.97 -0.51 -20.57
CA GLY A 162 -10.80 -0.49 -21.45
C GLY A 162 -9.47 -0.41 -20.69
N ILE A 163 -8.42 -1.11 -21.14
CA ILE A 163 -7.07 -0.94 -20.56
C ILE A 163 -6.53 0.47 -20.85
N CYS A 164 -6.96 1.10 -21.95
CA CYS A 164 -6.52 2.44 -22.32
C CYS A 164 -6.74 3.50 -21.23
N PRO A 165 -7.99 3.75 -20.78
CA PRO A 165 -8.28 4.74 -19.75
C PRO A 165 -7.59 4.39 -18.41
N MET A 166 -7.51 3.11 -18.06
CA MET A 166 -6.80 2.63 -16.86
C MET A 166 -5.32 3.08 -16.87
N LEU A 167 -4.61 2.87 -17.98
CA LEU A 167 -3.21 3.28 -18.11
C LEU A 167 -3.04 4.81 -18.17
N LYS A 168 -4.01 5.55 -18.74
CA LYS A 168 -4.00 7.02 -18.74
C LYS A 168 -4.12 7.59 -17.33
N GLN A 169 -5.03 7.04 -16.52
CA GLN A 169 -5.18 7.40 -15.10
C GLN A 169 -3.89 7.13 -14.32
N LEU A 170 -3.31 5.94 -14.47
CA LEU A 170 -2.04 5.58 -13.84
C LEU A 170 -0.90 6.52 -14.24
N ARG A 171 -0.77 6.81 -15.55
CA ARG A 171 0.25 7.70 -16.11
C ARG A 171 0.14 9.10 -15.52
N SER A 172 -1.07 9.66 -15.49
CA SER A 172 -1.34 10.99 -14.95
C SER A 172 -0.95 11.07 -13.48
N PHE A 173 -1.40 10.11 -12.67
CA PHE A 173 -1.05 10.05 -11.25
C PHE A 173 0.46 9.97 -11.04
N LEU A 174 1.16 9.06 -11.73
CA LEU A 174 2.58 8.87 -11.49
C LEU A 174 3.42 10.06 -11.99
N ARG A 175 2.96 10.82 -12.99
CA ARG A 175 3.60 12.08 -13.41
C ARG A 175 3.66 13.06 -12.25
N ASP A 176 2.53 13.22 -11.55
CA ASP A 176 2.38 14.23 -10.50
C ASP A 176 2.96 13.74 -9.15
N HIS A 177 3.21 12.43 -9.00
CA HIS A 177 3.72 11.82 -7.78
C HIS A 177 5.02 11.05 -8.05
N LEU A 178 6.16 11.76 -8.09
CA LEU A 178 7.46 11.22 -8.50
C LEU A 178 8.07 10.18 -7.53
N GLY A 179 7.56 10.08 -6.30
CA GLY A 179 7.97 9.11 -5.28
C GLY A 179 7.27 7.76 -5.37
N GLU A 180 6.29 7.63 -6.27
CA GLU A 180 5.40 6.48 -6.30
C GLU A 180 5.89 5.39 -7.25
N ILE A 181 5.79 4.15 -6.78
CA ILE A 181 6.20 2.92 -7.45
C ILE A 181 5.01 1.96 -7.41
N VAL A 182 4.69 1.37 -8.57
CA VAL A 182 3.54 0.47 -8.73
C VAL A 182 3.95 -0.84 -9.39
N THR A 183 3.16 -1.87 -9.12
CA THR A 183 3.22 -3.16 -9.80
C THR A 183 1.90 -3.42 -10.53
N LEU A 184 1.98 -3.84 -11.79
CA LEU A 184 0.83 -4.26 -12.59
C LEU A 184 0.95 -5.76 -12.85
N ASN A 185 0.03 -6.55 -12.33
CA ASN A 185 -0.05 -7.99 -12.56
C ASN A 185 -1.17 -8.27 -13.56
N PHE A 186 -0.81 -8.64 -14.78
CA PHE A 186 -1.73 -9.13 -15.80
C PHE A 186 -1.74 -10.65 -15.69
N ASN A 187 -2.62 -11.16 -14.84
CA ASN A 187 -2.51 -12.48 -14.24
C ASN A 187 -2.92 -13.62 -15.18
N HIS A 188 -2.94 -14.83 -14.62
CA HIS A 188 -3.25 -16.07 -15.31
C HIS A 188 -4.69 -16.20 -15.84
N GLU A 189 -5.61 -15.29 -15.52
CA GLU A 189 -6.97 -15.21 -16.08
C GLU A 189 -7.01 -14.51 -17.46
N ILE A 190 -5.84 -14.27 -18.05
CA ILE A 190 -5.70 -13.73 -19.41
C ILE A 190 -6.46 -14.56 -20.45
N GLN A 191 -7.26 -13.88 -21.27
CA GLN A 191 -8.01 -14.49 -22.36
C GLN A 191 -7.37 -14.13 -23.70
N GLN A 192 -7.29 -15.08 -24.65
CA GLN A 192 -6.68 -14.87 -25.97
C GLN A 192 -5.24 -14.30 -25.87
N PRO A 193 -4.32 -14.97 -25.16
CA PRO A 193 -2.97 -14.45 -24.89
C PRO A 193 -2.19 -14.06 -26.16
N GLU A 194 -2.44 -14.73 -27.29
CA GLU A 194 -1.87 -14.44 -28.59
C GLU A 194 -2.25 -13.05 -29.14
N LYS A 195 -3.43 -12.54 -28.79
CA LYS A 195 -3.87 -11.19 -29.13
C LYS A 195 -3.56 -10.19 -28.01
N VAL A 196 -3.78 -10.58 -26.76
CA VAL A 196 -3.59 -9.71 -25.59
C VAL A 196 -2.12 -9.32 -25.42
N PHE A 197 -1.16 -10.25 -25.45
CA PHE A 197 0.23 -9.90 -25.17
C PHE A 197 0.78 -8.83 -26.12
N PRO A 198 0.65 -8.95 -27.47
CA PRO A 198 1.10 -7.91 -28.38
C PRO A 198 0.36 -6.58 -28.19
N ALA A 199 -0.97 -6.60 -28.02
CA ALA A 199 -1.78 -5.40 -27.86
C ALA A 199 -1.46 -4.66 -26.55
N LEU A 200 -1.44 -5.39 -25.44
CA LEU A 200 -1.15 -4.85 -24.11
C LEU A 200 0.27 -4.31 -24.03
N SER A 201 1.26 -5.05 -24.53
CA SER A 201 2.63 -4.57 -24.52
C SER A 201 2.82 -3.35 -25.41
N ARG A 202 2.12 -3.28 -26.55
CA ARG A 202 2.10 -2.06 -27.36
C ARG A 202 1.58 -0.91 -26.51
N GLN A 203 0.42 -1.03 -25.86
CA GLN A 203 -0.13 0.04 -25.02
C GLN A 203 0.78 0.42 -23.84
N LEU A 204 1.40 -0.54 -23.16
CA LEU A 204 2.31 -0.29 -22.04
C LEU A 204 3.59 0.43 -22.49
N MET A 205 4.25 -0.02 -23.55
CA MET A 205 5.45 0.67 -24.07
C MET A 205 5.11 2.09 -24.54
N THR A 206 3.94 2.22 -25.12
CA THR A 206 3.40 3.44 -25.68
C THR A 206 3.10 4.44 -24.56
N GLN A 207 2.22 4.11 -23.61
CA GLN A 207 1.81 5.02 -22.55
C GLN A 207 2.82 5.16 -21.40
N LEU A 208 3.56 4.09 -21.09
CA LEU A 208 4.35 3.99 -19.85
C LEU A 208 5.83 3.65 -20.10
N GLY A 209 6.28 3.52 -21.35
CA GLY A 209 7.61 3.01 -21.73
C GLY A 209 8.79 3.56 -20.93
N PRO A 210 8.91 4.88 -20.74
CA PRO A 210 9.99 5.45 -19.93
C PRO A 210 10.00 4.99 -18.48
N MET A 211 8.87 4.55 -17.93
CA MET A 211 8.68 4.12 -16.55
C MET A 211 8.82 2.63 -16.32
N LEU A 212 8.81 1.82 -17.37
CA LEU A 212 8.88 0.36 -17.26
C LEU A 212 10.23 -0.10 -16.73
N ASN A 213 10.19 -0.84 -15.61
CA ASN A 213 11.36 -1.37 -14.93
C ASN A 213 11.83 -2.66 -15.57
N LYS A 214 13.14 -2.77 -15.80
CA LYS A 214 13.80 -3.95 -16.39
C LYS A 214 14.99 -4.43 -15.56
N HIS A 215 15.14 -3.93 -14.33
CA HIS A 215 16.36 -4.09 -13.56
C HIS A 215 16.60 -5.56 -13.18
N PHE A 216 15.60 -6.23 -12.65
CA PHE A 216 15.70 -7.63 -12.23
C PHE A 216 16.21 -8.53 -13.37
N ARG A 217 15.55 -8.48 -14.53
CA ARG A 217 15.89 -9.31 -15.70
C ARG A 217 17.14 -8.88 -16.47
N LYS A 218 17.70 -7.70 -16.18
CA LYS A 218 19.00 -7.25 -16.73
C LYS A 218 20.14 -7.37 -15.74
N SER A 219 19.85 -7.58 -14.46
CA SER A 219 20.85 -7.74 -13.42
C SER A 219 21.46 -9.13 -13.53
N PRO A 220 22.79 -9.29 -13.60
CA PRO A 220 23.43 -10.61 -13.61
C PRO A 220 23.05 -11.45 -12.40
N LYS A 221 22.79 -10.79 -11.26
CA LYS A 221 22.43 -11.44 -10.00
C LYS A 221 20.93 -11.70 -9.84
N HIS A 222 20.09 -11.27 -10.79
CA HIS A 222 18.63 -11.36 -10.67
C HIS A 222 18.10 -10.80 -9.35
N VAL A 223 18.54 -9.58 -9.00
CA VAL A 223 18.15 -8.92 -7.75
C VAL A 223 17.18 -7.78 -8.05
N TRP A 224 16.13 -7.67 -7.25
CA TRP A 224 15.19 -6.54 -7.31
C TRP A 224 15.89 -5.22 -6.94
N PRO A 225 15.62 -4.12 -7.67
CA PRO A 225 16.21 -2.83 -7.33
C PRO A 225 15.65 -2.30 -6.01
N THR A 226 16.42 -1.44 -5.35
CA THR A 226 15.87 -0.61 -4.27
C THR A 226 14.87 0.40 -4.81
N LEU A 227 13.91 0.83 -3.98
CA LEU A 227 12.92 1.83 -4.37
C LEU A 227 13.58 3.16 -4.78
N LYS A 228 14.63 3.58 -4.06
CA LYS A 228 15.42 4.77 -4.40
C LYS A 228 16.06 4.68 -5.79
N GLN A 229 16.59 3.52 -6.17
CA GLN A 229 17.18 3.31 -7.49
C GLN A 229 16.11 3.38 -8.59
N THR A 230 14.97 2.73 -8.36
CA THR A 230 13.80 2.73 -9.24
C THR A 230 13.32 4.16 -9.52
N ILE A 231 13.17 4.95 -8.48
CA ILE A 231 12.76 6.36 -8.55
C ILE A 231 13.81 7.23 -9.26
N ARG A 232 15.09 7.14 -8.87
CA ARG A 232 16.18 7.93 -9.48
C ARG A 232 16.33 7.66 -10.98
N LYS A 233 16.13 6.41 -11.40
CA LYS A 233 16.19 6.00 -12.81
C LYS A 233 14.87 6.22 -13.56
N LYS A 234 13.86 6.81 -12.90
CA LYS A 234 12.49 6.98 -13.44
C LYS A 234 11.85 5.66 -13.90
N LYS A 235 12.26 4.50 -13.37
CA LYS A 235 11.80 3.16 -13.76
C LYS A 235 10.79 2.58 -12.76
N ARG A 236 9.66 3.26 -12.56
CA ARG A 236 8.75 3.11 -11.40
C ARG A 236 7.62 2.09 -11.55
N ILE A 237 7.55 1.38 -12.67
CA ILE A 237 6.46 0.42 -12.94
C ILE A 237 7.06 -0.96 -13.18
N PHE A 238 6.67 -1.95 -12.37
CA PHE A 238 7.00 -3.35 -12.58
C PHE A 238 5.79 -4.06 -13.20
N VAL A 239 5.98 -4.72 -14.33
CA VAL A 239 4.90 -5.41 -15.03
C VAL A 239 5.14 -6.91 -14.98
N PHE A 240 4.09 -7.65 -14.60
CA PHE A 240 4.06 -9.10 -14.53
C PHE A 240 2.98 -9.62 -15.46
N TYR A 241 3.30 -10.63 -16.26
CA TYR A 241 2.38 -11.31 -17.17
C TYR A 241 2.21 -12.77 -16.74
N ALA A 242 1.03 -13.33 -17.01
CA ALA A 242 0.72 -14.75 -16.87
C ALA A 242 1.90 -15.67 -17.25
N PRO A 243 2.14 -16.80 -16.54
CA PRO A 243 3.31 -17.65 -16.76
C PRO A 243 3.46 -18.21 -18.17
N ILE A 244 2.36 -18.30 -18.94
CA ILE A 244 2.35 -18.73 -20.34
C ILE A 244 3.21 -17.83 -21.26
N ILE A 245 3.51 -16.58 -20.85
CA ILE A 245 4.43 -15.67 -21.56
C ILE A 245 5.83 -16.27 -21.77
N GLU A 246 6.23 -17.24 -20.94
CA GLU A 246 7.54 -17.89 -21.01
C GLU A 246 7.59 -19.11 -21.94
N ARG A 247 6.46 -19.46 -22.57
CA ARG A 247 6.33 -20.63 -23.44
C ARG A 247 6.14 -20.21 -24.90
N PRO A 248 6.55 -21.03 -25.87
CA PRO A 248 6.24 -20.78 -27.28
C PRO A 248 4.73 -20.63 -27.52
N PRO A 249 4.30 -19.75 -28.44
CA PRO A 249 5.12 -18.86 -29.29
C PRO A 249 5.49 -17.52 -28.62
N HIS A 250 5.20 -17.32 -27.34
CA HIS A 250 5.34 -16.02 -26.65
C HIS A 250 6.72 -15.79 -26.01
N ASP A 251 7.51 -16.84 -25.84
CA ASP A 251 8.81 -16.82 -25.18
C ASP A 251 9.84 -15.94 -25.91
N GLU A 252 9.81 -15.89 -27.24
CA GLU A 252 10.63 -14.95 -28.03
C GLU A 252 10.34 -13.50 -27.61
N PHE A 253 9.06 -13.16 -27.51
CA PHE A 253 8.59 -11.85 -27.10
C PHE A 253 9.02 -11.52 -25.66
N TYR A 254 8.83 -12.46 -24.74
CA TYR A 254 9.30 -12.35 -23.36
C TYR A 254 10.81 -12.16 -23.27
N ASN A 255 11.58 -12.88 -24.09
CA ASN A 255 13.04 -12.79 -24.10
C ASN A 255 13.53 -11.46 -24.66
N LYS A 256 12.83 -10.88 -25.64
CA LYS A 256 13.11 -9.56 -26.19
C LYS A 256 12.85 -8.44 -25.18
N TYR A 257 11.67 -8.43 -24.53
CA TYR A 257 11.25 -7.33 -23.67
C TYR A 257 11.54 -7.60 -22.19
N LYS A 258 12.75 -7.27 -21.75
CA LYS A 258 13.22 -7.49 -20.36
C LYS A 258 12.48 -6.67 -19.28
N TRP A 259 11.55 -5.79 -19.64
CA TRP A 259 10.69 -5.10 -18.68
C TRP A 259 9.46 -5.92 -18.28
N ILE A 260 9.14 -6.96 -19.05
CA ILE A 260 8.10 -7.94 -18.73
C ILE A 260 8.68 -8.95 -17.75
N HIS A 261 8.04 -9.16 -16.62
CA HIS A 261 8.34 -10.23 -15.67
C HIS A 261 7.25 -11.29 -15.78
N SER A 262 7.55 -12.53 -15.41
CA SER A 262 6.52 -13.56 -15.30
C SER A 262 5.88 -13.52 -13.91
N GLU A 263 4.56 -13.66 -13.87
CA GLU A 263 3.77 -13.86 -12.64
C GLU A 263 4.28 -15.05 -11.82
N ARG A 264 5.04 -15.99 -12.41
CA ARG A 264 5.70 -17.08 -11.65
C ARG A 264 6.62 -16.58 -10.52
N PHE A 265 7.05 -15.32 -10.56
CA PHE A 265 7.82 -14.74 -9.46
C PHE A 265 6.95 -14.54 -8.22
N TYR A 266 5.63 -14.38 -8.38
CA TYR A 266 4.66 -14.39 -7.29
C TYR A 266 4.33 -15.81 -6.85
N GLY A 267 4.22 -15.99 -5.54
CA GLY A 267 3.32 -16.97 -4.94
C GLY A 267 2.11 -16.24 -4.40
N SER A 268 0.92 -16.81 -4.60
CA SER A 268 -0.31 -16.32 -3.97
C SER A 268 -0.69 -17.23 -2.80
N THR A 269 -1.20 -16.65 -1.72
CA THR A 269 -1.82 -17.39 -0.62
C THR A 269 -3.29 -17.70 -0.89
N TRP A 270 -3.83 -17.23 -2.01
CA TRP A 270 -5.21 -17.47 -2.37
C TRP A 270 -5.50 -18.97 -2.47
N ILE A 271 -6.52 -19.37 -1.72
CA ILE A 271 -7.25 -20.62 -1.91
C ILE A 271 -8.73 -20.26 -1.74
N GLU A 272 -9.61 -21.04 -2.36
CA GLU A 272 -11.04 -20.82 -2.18
C GLU A 272 -11.46 -21.10 -0.73
N PHE A 273 -12.11 -20.13 -0.09
CA PHE A 273 -12.72 -20.29 1.22
C PHE A 273 -13.98 -19.42 1.35
N GLY A 274 -15.02 -19.97 1.98
CA GLY A 274 -16.26 -19.25 2.25
C GLY A 274 -16.28 -18.56 3.62
N VAL A 275 -17.06 -17.49 3.75
CA VAL A 275 -17.20 -16.72 5.01
C VAL A 275 -18.25 -17.25 5.99
N ASN A 276 -18.97 -18.32 5.65
CA ASN A 276 -20.10 -18.82 6.45
C ASN A 276 -19.67 -19.27 7.87
N ASP A 277 -18.42 -19.73 8.01
CA ASP A 277 -17.84 -20.13 9.31
C ASP A 277 -16.96 -19.04 9.95
N GLY A 278 -16.99 -17.82 9.41
CA GLY A 278 -16.15 -16.70 9.83
C GLY A 278 -14.83 -16.58 9.08
N CYS A 279 -14.33 -15.35 8.96
CA CYS A 279 -13.07 -15.05 8.27
C CYS A 279 -11.80 -15.34 9.09
N ASN A 280 -11.92 -15.71 10.37
CA ASN A 280 -10.76 -15.99 11.23
C ASN A 280 -9.89 -17.16 10.74
N LYS A 281 -10.49 -18.13 10.04
CA LYS A 281 -9.77 -19.26 9.43
C LYS A 281 -8.74 -18.82 8.40
N VAL A 282 -8.92 -17.64 7.78
CA VAL A 282 -8.03 -17.11 6.74
C VAL A 282 -6.59 -16.96 7.24
N VAL A 283 -6.39 -16.69 8.53
CA VAL A 283 -5.05 -16.52 9.10
C VAL A 283 -4.26 -17.82 9.09
N ASN A 284 -4.90 -18.93 9.49
CA ASN A 284 -4.26 -20.25 9.50
C ASN A 284 -4.03 -20.76 8.09
N ILE A 285 -5.02 -20.59 7.19
CA ILE A 285 -4.89 -20.87 5.77
C ILE A 285 -3.70 -20.11 5.17
N THR A 286 -3.63 -18.81 5.43
CA THR A 286 -2.56 -17.94 4.93
C THR A 286 -1.19 -18.45 5.41
N LYS A 287 -1.09 -18.85 6.68
CA LYS A 287 0.14 -19.40 7.25
C LYS A 287 0.61 -20.66 6.52
N GLU A 288 -0.28 -21.64 6.34
CA GLU A 288 0.02 -22.93 5.69
C GLU A 288 0.45 -22.72 4.23
N VAL A 289 -0.28 -21.89 3.49
CA VAL A 289 0.06 -21.62 2.09
C VAL A 289 1.38 -20.84 2.00
N CYS A 290 1.61 -19.86 2.88
CA CYS A 290 2.87 -19.13 2.93
C CYS A 290 4.10 -20.02 3.14
N GLU A 291 3.99 -21.04 3.98
CA GLU A 291 5.03 -22.04 4.14
C GLU A 291 5.35 -22.76 2.82
N SER A 292 4.31 -23.22 2.12
CA SER A 292 4.44 -23.93 0.84
C SER A 292 4.96 -23.05 -0.32
N ARG A 293 4.79 -21.74 -0.23
CA ARG A 293 5.18 -20.75 -1.25
C ARG A 293 6.43 -19.95 -0.86
N ASN A 294 7.11 -20.31 0.22
CA ASN A 294 8.22 -19.54 0.77
C ASN A 294 9.36 -19.26 -0.23
N TRP A 295 9.52 -20.12 -1.25
CA TRP A 295 10.59 -20.08 -2.24
C TRP A 295 10.37 -19.07 -3.37
N ARG A 296 9.17 -18.50 -3.48
CA ARG A 296 8.83 -17.49 -4.50
C ARG A 296 9.54 -16.17 -4.22
N GLU A 297 9.87 -15.43 -5.27
CA GLU A 297 10.56 -14.13 -5.16
C GLU A 297 9.66 -13.08 -4.49
N LEU A 298 8.39 -13.07 -4.87
CA LEU A 298 7.36 -12.19 -4.33
C LEU A 298 6.22 -13.05 -3.76
N LEU A 299 5.59 -12.55 -2.70
CA LEU A 299 4.45 -13.21 -2.09
C LEU A 299 3.26 -12.23 -2.03
N GLU A 300 2.16 -12.66 -2.62
CA GLU A 300 0.87 -12.02 -2.49
C GLU A 300 0.08 -12.73 -1.39
N VAL A 301 -0.28 -11.97 -0.36
CA VAL A 301 -1.19 -12.38 0.70
C VAL A 301 -2.59 -11.97 0.27
N SER A 302 -3.34 -12.91 -0.28
CA SER A 302 -4.65 -12.67 -0.90
C SER A 302 -5.76 -13.02 0.08
N ILE A 303 -6.64 -12.05 0.36
CA ILE A 303 -7.79 -12.22 1.26
C ILE A 303 -9.04 -11.92 0.44
N ILE A 304 -9.40 -12.91 -0.38
CA ILE A 304 -10.48 -12.84 -1.37
C ILE A 304 -11.44 -13.99 -1.05
N PRO A 305 -12.43 -13.76 -0.17
CA PRO A 305 -13.39 -14.79 0.20
C PRO A 305 -14.45 -15.05 -0.89
N SER A 306 -14.93 -16.29 -0.96
CA SER A 306 -16.12 -16.64 -1.76
C SER A 306 -17.42 -16.46 -0.96
N GLY A 307 -18.52 -16.17 -1.67
CA GLY A 307 -19.85 -15.99 -1.07
C GLY A 307 -20.80 -15.19 -1.95
N PHE A 308 -21.87 -14.65 -1.36
CA PHE A 308 -22.96 -13.99 -2.11
C PHE A 308 -22.54 -12.66 -2.74
N CYS A 309 -22.34 -11.61 -1.93
CA CYS A 309 -21.83 -10.32 -2.44
C CYS A 309 -20.37 -10.11 -2.06
N ILE A 310 -19.55 -9.74 -3.04
CA ILE A 310 -18.11 -9.51 -2.88
C ILE A 310 -17.84 -8.49 -1.77
N ASN A 311 -18.52 -7.33 -1.79
CA ASN A 311 -18.35 -6.28 -0.78
C ASN A 311 -18.67 -6.77 0.66
N SER A 312 -19.76 -7.51 0.82
CA SER A 312 -20.17 -8.05 2.11
C SER A 312 -19.17 -9.05 2.65
N ASN A 313 -18.60 -9.89 1.77
CA ASN A 313 -17.58 -10.85 2.17
C ASN A 313 -16.26 -10.16 2.51
N ALA A 314 -15.85 -9.17 1.72
CA ALA A 314 -14.68 -8.35 1.98
C ALA A 314 -14.77 -7.70 3.37
N ALA A 315 -15.90 -7.06 3.69
CA ALA A 315 -16.14 -6.41 4.97
C ALA A 315 -15.96 -7.36 6.18
N LYS A 316 -16.40 -8.61 6.07
CA LYS A 316 -16.23 -9.63 7.13
C LYS A 316 -14.77 -10.03 7.37
N CYS A 317 -13.93 -9.91 6.34
CA CYS A 317 -12.54 -10.37 6.38
C CYS A 317 -11.52 -9.25 6.69
N ARG A 318 -11.89 -7.97 6.54
CA ARG A 318 -11.06 -6.79 6.87
C ARG A 318 -10.35 -6.87 8.23
N PRO A 319 -11.00 -7.30 9.34
CA PRO A 319 -10.35 -7.38 10.65
C PRO A 319 -9.13 -8.31 10.74
N PHE A 320 -8.93 -9.19 9.75
CA PHE A 320 -7.85 -10.20 9.77
C PHE A 320 -6.63 -9.81 8.94
N TYR A 321 -6.62 -8.64 8.30
CA TYR A 321 -5.54 -8.18 7.41
C TYR A 321 -4.15 -8.18 8.09
N HIS A 322 -4.01 -7.59 9.28
CA HIS A 322 -2.72 -7.58 10.00
C HIS A 322 -2.26 -8.99 10.37
N GLN A 323 -3.18 -9.85 10.82
CA GLN A 323 -2.86 -11.20 11.27
C GLN A 323 -2.39 -12.09 10.11
N SER A 324 -3.06 -11.98 8.96
CA SER A 324 -2.69 -12.70 7.74
C SER A 324 -1.31 -12.28 7.21
N LEU A 325 -0.99 -10.99 7.18
CA LEU A 325 0.36 -10.53 6.81
C LEU A 325 1.43 -11.07 7.77
N ARG A 326 1.16 -11.01 9.08
CA ARG A 326 2.07 -11.50 10.13
C ARG A 326 2.30 -13.01 10.04
N ALA A 327 1.28 -13.78 9.67
CA ALA A 327 1.37 -15.24 9.53
C ALA A 327 2.46 -15.69 8.55
N CYS A 328 2.82 -14.84 7.58
CA CYS A 328 3.82 -15.14 6.57
C CYS A 328 5.24 -14.66 6.93
N GLU A 329 5.40 -13.79 7.93
CA GLU A 329 6.67 -13.15 8.28
C GLU A 329 7.79 -14.16 8.53
N GLN A 330 7.51 -15.19 9.34
CA GLN A 330 8.51 -16.20 9.70
C GLN A 330 9.07 -16.97 8.49
N PHE A 331 8.29 -17.13 7.42
CA PHE A 331 8.72 -17.85 6.22
C PHE A 331 9.41 -16.93 5.20
N ARG A 332 9.11 -15.63 5.23
CA ARG A 332 9.68 -14.63 4.32
C ARG A 332 10.97 -14.03 4.86
N PHE A 333 10.98 -13.62 6.14
CA PHE A 333 12.11 -12.96 6.76
C PHE A 333 13.38 -13.82 6.81
N VAL A 334 13.24 -15.15 6.93
CA VAL A 334 14.38 -16.09 6.88
C VAL A 334 15.12 -16.08 5.53
N ARG A 335 14.46 -15.63 4.46
CA ARG A 335 15.05 -15.47 3.11
C ARG A 335 15.46 -14.04 2.81
N ASN A 336 15.39 -13.14 3.81
CA ASN A 336 15.60 -11.70 3.63
C ASN A 336 14.60 -11.04 2.65
N ASP A 337 13.37 -11.59 2.60
CA ASP A 337 12.22 -11.09 1.85
C ASP A 337 11.08 -10.72 2.82
N SER A 338 10.03 -10.06 2.33
CA SER A 338 8.81 -9.73 3.10
C SER A 338 7.57 -10.38 2.47
N PRO A 339 6.40 -10.39 3.15
CA PRO A 339 5.12 -10.44 2.47
C PRO A 339 4.98 -9.20 1.57
N ASN A 340 4.69 -9.36 0.28
CA ASN A 340 4.92 -8.30 -0.70
C ASN A 340 3.68 -7.55 -1.14
N VAL A 341 2.52 -8.19 -1.10
CA VAL A 341 1.24 -7.58 -1.47
C VAL A 341 0.19 -8.06 -0.49
N LEU A 342 -0.68 -7.16 -0.02
CA LEU A 342 -1.95 -7.53 0.60
C LEU A 342 -3.05 -7.28 -0.43
N LEU A 343 -3.55 -8.34 -1.07
CA LEU A 343 -4.51 -8.25 -2.16
C LEU A 343 -5.94 -8.44 -1.63
N VAL A 344 -6.81 -7.46 -1.87
CA VAL A 344 -8.17 -7.39 -1.29
C VAL A 344 -9.20 -6.83 -2.26
N ASP A 345 -10.47 -7.03 -1.93
CA ASP A 345 -11.63 -6.39 -2.55
C ASP A 345 -12.15 -5.22 -1.68
N TYR A 346 -12.79 -4.23 -2.32
CA TYR A 346 -13.41 -3.05 -1.71
C TYR A 346 -12.57 -2.40 -0.60
N PRO A 347 -11.30 -2.05 -0.86
CA PRO A 347 -10.44 -1.42 0.15
C PRO A 347 -10.97 -0.05 0.61
N GLU A 348 -11.75 0.64 -0.21
CA GLU A 348 -12.30 1.97 0.05
C GLU A 348 -13.44 2.02 1.07
N GLU A 349 -14.15 0.92 1.32
CA GLU A 349 -15.30 0.94 2.25
C GLU A 349 -14.90 0.61 3.71
N ALA A 350 -13.61 0.59 4.02
CA ALA A 350 -13.16 0.45 5.40
C ALA A 350 -13.60 1.69 6.20
N ASN A 351 -14.53 1.49 7.13
CA ASN A 351 -15.13 2.58 7.92
C ASN A 351 -14.24 3.04 9.09
N ASP A 352 -13.23 2.25 9.44
CA ASP A 352 -12.28 2.55 10.49
C ASP A 352 -10.84 2.32 10.00
N PRO A 353 -9.85 3.10 10.50
CA PRO A 353 -8.46 2.97 10.07
C PRO A 353 -7.85 1.59 10.32
N SER A 354 -8.32 0.85 11.32
CA SER A 354 -7.70 -0.41 11.76
C SER A 354 -7.99 -1.59 10.86
N SER A 355 -9.18 -1.62 10.29
CA SER A 355 -9.59 -2.65 9.35
C SER A 355 -9.17 -2.32 7.91
N SER A 356 -8.53 -1.15 7.71
CA SER A 356 -8.06 -0.70 6.42
C SER A 356 -6.81 -1.45 5.94
N VAL A 357 -6.83 -1.86 4.67
CA VAL A 357 -5.68 -2.43 3.97
C VAL A 357 -4.45 -1.51 4.05
N PHE A 358 -4.65 -0.20 3.98
CA PHE A 358 -3.56 0.79 3.95
C PHE A 358 -2.80 0.79 5.28
N GLN A 359 -3.52 0.66 6.38
CA GLN A 359 -2.92 0.62 7.70
C GLN A 359 -2.24 -0.73 7.97
N ALA A 360 -2.85 -1.85 7.56
CA ALA A 360 -2.22 -3.16 7.64
C ALA A 360 -0.87 -3.20 6.90
N VAL A 361 -0.84 -2.65 5.68
CA VAL A 361 0.37 -2.53 4.87
C VAL A 361 1.38 -1.56 5.49
N HIS A 362 0.94 -0.43 6.05
CA HIS A 362 1.81 0.51 6.74
C HIS A 362 2.54 -0.15 7.92
N HIS A 363 1.80 -0.83 8.81
CA HIS A 363 2.39 -1.54 9.94
C HIS A 363 3.28 -2.71 9.52
N GLN A 364 2.92 -3.41 8.45
CA GLN A 364 3.80 -4.44 7.89
C GLN A 364 5.10 -3.84 7.38
N ASN A 365 5.04 -2.68 6.72
CA ASN A 365 6.23 -1.98 6.25
C ASN A 365 7.11 -1.46 7.39
N ILE A 366 6.55 -1.05 8.52
CA ILE A 366 7.32 -0.73 9.74
C ILE A 366 8.09 -1.96 10.22
N ARG A 367 7.46 -3.14 10.24
CA ARG A 367 8.12 -4.41 10.56
C ARG A 367 9.21 -4.76 9.53
N ASN A 368 8.94 -4.57 8.24
CA ASN A 368 9.93 -4.79 7.18
C ASN A 368 11.14 -3.86 7.33
N ILE A 369 10.93 -2.57 7.65
CA ILE A 369 12.01 -1.60 7.91
C ILE A 369 12.88 -2.09 9.06
N TYR A 370 12.28 -2.41 10.21
CA TYR A 370 13.03 -2.92 11.36
C TYR A 370 13.78 -4.21 11.00
N GLN A 371 13.13 -5.15 10.29
CA GLN A 371 13.72 -6.42 9.92
C GLN A 371 14.93 -6.28 8.99
N HIS A 372 14.83 -5.44 7.95
CA HIS A 372 15.85 -5.32 6.91
C HIS A 372 16.89 -4.23 7.19
N LYS A 373 16.68 -3.39 8.21
CA LYS A 373 17.60 -2.32 8.61
C LYS A 373 18.03 -2.39 10.08
N LYS A 374 18.16 -3.59 10.66
CA LYS A 374 18.55 -3.78 12.08
C LYS A 374 19.86 -3.08 12.49
N SER A 375 20.77 -2.83 11.54
CA SER A 375 22.03 -2.12 11.83
C SER A 375 21.87 -0.60 11.98
N SER A 376 20.77 -0.02 11.50
CA SER A 376 20.54 1.43 11.50
C SER A 376 19.16 1.81 12.03
N CYS A 377 18.36 0.84 12.51
CA CYS A 377 17.03 1.09 13.04
C CYS A 377 16.80 0.28 14.32
N TYR A 378 16.07 0.86 15.27
CA TYR A 378 15.69 0.24 16.53
C TYR A 378 14.24 0.56 16.88
N VAL A 379 13.65 -0.23 17.78
CA VAL A 379 12.30 0.00 18.31
C VAL A 379 12.44 0.66 19.67
N LYS A 380 11.74 1.78 19.89
CA LYS A 380 11.67 2.42 21.21
C LYS A 380 10.33 3.15 21.41
N VAL A 381 9.67 2.79 22.50
CA VAL A 381 8.57 3.54 23.11
C VAL A 381 9.19 4.35 24.24
N ASP A 382 9.05 5.66 24.23
CA ASP A 382 9.61 6.53 25.28
C ASP A 382 8.73 6.57 26.54
N ALA A 383 7.42 6.41 26.37
CA ALA A 383 6.46 6.21 27.46
C ALA A 383 5.14 5.68 26.89
N ALA A 384 4.30 5.09 27.73
CA ALA A 384 2.97 4.62 27.34
C ALA A 384 1.96 4.90 28.45
N VAL A 385 0.78 5.45 28.09
CA VAL A 385 -0.23 5.86 29.05
C VAL A 385 -1.63 5.45 28.56
N LYS A 386 -2.38 4.69 29.37
CA LYS A 386 -3.80 4.42 29.12
C LYS A 386 -4.60 5.59 29.66
N VAL A 387 -5.27 6.36 28.79
CA VAL A 387 -6.02 7.56 29.19
C VAL A 387 -7.49 7.27 29.48
N ASN A 388 -8.06 6.26 28.83
CA ASN A 388 -9.42 5.75 29.10
C ASN A 388 -9.54 4.28 28.65
N ALA A 389 -10.74 3.72 28.68
CA ALA A 389 -10.96 2.31 28.33
C ALA A 389 -10.61 1.97 26.86
N GLN A 390 -10.73 2.94 25.95
CA GLN A 390 -10.55 2.74 24.51
C GLN A 390 -9.21 3.29 23.99
N THR A 391 -8.50 4.10 24.75
CA THR A 391 -7.37 4.88 24.25
C THR A 391 -6.10 4.70 25.07
N ILE A 392 -5.02 4.33 24.38
CA ILE A 392 -3.65 4.35 24.90
C ILE A 392 -2.84 5.34 24.07
N LEU A 393 -1.94 6.07 24.71
CA LEU A 393 -1.00 6.98 24.06
C LEU A 393 0.41 6.43 24.21
N PHE A 394 1.11 6.28 23.09
CA PHE A 394 2.53 5.93 23.04
C PHE A 394 3.35 7.16 22.67
N PHE A 395 4.30 7.53 23.51
CA PHE A 395 5.27 8.59 23.23
C PHE A 395 6.46 7.99 22.51
N SER A 396 6.92 8.63 21.42
CA SER A 396 8.02 8.13 20.60
C SER A 396 8.73 9.26 19.86
N GLY A 397 9.83 9.75 20.43
CA GLY A 397 10.50 10.97 19.97
C GLY A 397 9.56 12.16 20.10
N SER A 398 9.42 12.94 19.03
CA SER A 398 8.54 14.12 19.00
C SER A 398 7.07 13.81 18.69
N ARG A 399 6.65 12.55 18.85
CA ARG A 399 5.34 12.06 18.40
C ARG A 399 4.59 11.44 19.57
N ILE A 400 3.29 11.71 19.61
CA ILE A 400 2.32 10.97 20.41
C ILE A 400 1.47 10.15 19.45
N ILE A 401 1.49 8.84 19.65
CA ILE A 401 0.77 7.87 18.85
C ILE A 401 -0.46 7.46 19.64
N THR A 402 -1.64 7.71 19.08
CA THR A 402 -2.91 7.25 19.64
C THR A 402 -3.14 5.81 19.20
N TYR A 403 -3.37 4.93 20.16
CA TYR A 403 -3.71 3.54 19.96
C TYR A 403 -5.14 3.28 20.42
N ASP A 404 -5.92 2.69 19.53
CA ASP A 404 -7.30 2.28 19.77
C ASP A 404 -7.32 0.83 20.29
N VAL A 405 -7.82 0.67 21.52
CA VAL A 405 -7.87 -0.61 22.22
C VAL A 405 -8.95 -1.53 21.64
N THR A 406 -10.04 -0.99 21.11
CA THR A 406 -11.11 -1.78 20.49
C THR A 406 -10.63 -2.40 19.19
N HIS A 407 -9.84 -1.63 18.45
CA HIS A 407 -9.38 -1.93 17.10
C HIS A 407 -7.96 -2.50 17.04
N LEU A 408 -7.27 -2.56 18.18
CA LEU A 408 -5.93 -3.13 18.35
C LEU A 408 -4.87 -2.57 17.39
N SER A 409 -4.90 -1.25 17.18
CA SER A 409 -3.98 -0.58 16.27
C SER A 409 -3.83 0.91 16.56
N GLN A 410 -2.74 1.49 16.04
CA GLN A 410 -2.58 2.93 15.95
C GLN A 410 -3.72 3.56 15.16
N SER A 411 -4.40 4.57 15.71
CA SER A 411 -5.46 5.32 15.00
C SER A 411 -5.01 6.71 14.55
N ASN A 412 -4.03 7.32 15.24
CA ASN A 412 -3.55 8.67 14.91
C ASN A 412 -2.09 8.88 15.34
N ILE A 413 -1.41 9.83 14.71
CA ILE A 413 -0.11 10.34 15.14
C ILE A 413 -0.20 11.85 15.23
N ARG A 414 0.15 12.40 16.40
CA ARG A 414 0.27 13.84 16.61
C ARG A 414 1.72 14.22 16.84
N HIS A 415 2.21 15.17 16.04
CA HIS A 415 3.45 15.87 16.32
C HIS A 415 3.17 16.98 17.34
N VAL A 416 3.85 16.96 18.46
CA VAL A 416 3.71 17.97 19.51
C VAL A 416 4.91 18.91 19.43
N PRO A 417 4.73 20.20 19.08
CA PRO A 417 5.83 21.16 19.02
C PRO A 417 6.58 21.24 20.34
N GLY A 418 7.91 21.17 20.30
CA GLY A 418 8.77 21.23 21.49
C GLY A 418 8.84 19.93 22.29
N LEU A 419 8.04 18.91 21.97
CA LEU A 419 8.21 17.57 22.55
C LEU A 419 9.40 16.89 21.89
N GLU A 420 10.38 16.51 22.70
CA GLU A 420 11.48 15.64 22.31
C GLU A 420 11.27 14.24 22.88
N SER A 421 12.22 13.33 22.67
CA SER A 421 12.24 12.06 23.41
C SER A 421 12.21 12.35 24.91
N ILE A 422 11.30 11.66 25.60
CA ILE A 422 11.06 11.76 27.05
C ILE A 422 11.52 10.46 27.72
N ASP A 423 11.63 10.49 29.06
CA ASP A 423 12.07 9.32 29.82
C ASP A 423 10.90 8.56 30.44
N ALA A 424 9.83 9.25 30.85
CA ALA A 424 8.64 8.59 31.38
C ALA A 424 7.39 9.48 31.26
N ALA A 425 6.22 8.85 31.28
CA ALA A 425 4.95 9.52 31.45
C ALA A 425 3.95 8.63 32.18
N TYR A 426 3.06 9.23 32.96
CA TYR A 426 1.97 8.51 33.63
C TYR A 426 0.71 9.38 33.72
N LEU A 427 -0.46 8.74 33.80
CA LEU A 427 -1.73 9.43 34.01
C LEU A 427 -1.87 9.82 35.49
N SER A 428 -2.23 11.07 35.75
CA SER A 428 -2.62 11.53 37.07
C SER A 428 -3.79 10.70 37.64
N PRO A 429 -3.91 10.55 38.97
CA PRO A 429 -5.00 9.78 39.58
C PRO A 429 -6.40 10.29 39.21
N ALA A 430 -6.53 11.61 38.99
CA ALA A 430 -7.78 12.23 38.55
C ALA A 430 -8.10 12.01 37.06
N GLY A 431 -7.17 11.47 36.27
CA GLY A 431 -7.34 11.18 34.85
C GLY A 431 -7.26 12.39 33.91
N ASN A 432 -7.15 13.61 34.43
CA ASN A 432 -7.25 14.85 33.65
C ASN A 432 -5.91 15.26 32.99
N PHE A 433 -4.80 14.83 33.58
CA PHE A 433 -3.46 15.23 33.17
C PHE A 433 -2.52 14.05 33.04
N ILE A 434 -1.60 14.16 32.10
CA ILE A 434 -0.47 13.25 31.91
C ILE A 434 0.76 14.00 32.40
N SER A 435 1.41 13.46 33.44
CA SER A 435 2.71 13.96 33.89
C SER A 435 3.78 13.38 32.97
N VAL A 436 4.64 14.25 32.43
CA VAL A 436 5.71 13.91 31.50
C VAL A 436 7.05 14.28 32.12
N ILE A 437 8.04 13.39 32.00
CA ILE A 437 9.33 13.49 32.69
C ILE A 437 10.47 13.39 31.69
N LYS A 438 11.46 14.30 31.82
CA LYS A 438 12.75 14.24 31.13
C LYS A 438 13.87 14.71 32.07
N GLY A 439 14.81 13.83 32.40
CA GLY A 439 15.85 14.05 33.40
C GLY A 439 15.23 14.33 34.77
N CYS A 440 15.45 15.55 35.27
CA CYS A 440 14.86 16.06 36.52
C CYS A 440 13.63 16.96 36.30
N ILE A 441 13.25 17.19 35.05
CA ILE A 441 12.21 18.13 34.65
C ILE A 441 10.91 17.36 34.50
N TYR A 442 9.84 17.88 35.11
CA TYR A 442 8.48 17.41 34.88
C TYR A 442 7.55 18.53 34.45
N TRP A 443 6.58 18.19 33.60
CA TRP A 443 5.51 19.07 33.16
C TRP A 443 4.23 18.28 32.88
N GLU A 444 3.10 18.97 32.75
CA GLU A 444 1.80 18.33 32.55
C GLU A 444 1.19 18.67 31.18
N ILE A 445 0.56 17.65 30.60
CA ILE A 445 -0.21 17.75 29.36
C ILE A 445 -1.65 17.33 29.66
N ASN A 446 -2.63 18.04 29.12
CA ASN A 446 -4.02 17.64 29.23
C ASN A 446 -4.24 16.29 28.51
N SER A 447 -4.86 15.32 29.19
CA SER A 447 -5.00 13.94 28.68
C SER A 447 -5.88 13.82 27.43
N THR A 448 -6.75 14.82 27.18
CA THR A 448 -7.66 14.86 26.04
C THR A 448 -7.14 15.75 24.91
N SER A 449 -6.81 17.00 25.22
CA SER A 449 -6.39 17.97 24.21
C SER A 449 -4.93 17.78 23.77
N LEU A 450 -4.13 17.02 24.53
CA LEU A 450 -2.70 16.81 24.35
C LEU A 450 -1.91 18.12 24.23
N LEU A 451 -2.39 19.17 24.89
CA LEU A 451 -1.72 20.46 25.00
C LEU A 451 -1.09 20.63 26.39
N PRO A 452 0.07 21.30 26.49
CA PRO A 452 0.67 21.65 27.77
C PRO A 452 -0.31 22.45 28.64
N VAL A 453 -0.35 22.16 29.94
CA VAL A 453 -1.28 22.79 30.90
C VAL A 453 -0.67 24.03 31.56
N SER A 454 0.64 24.02 31.80
CA SER A 454 1.39 25.18 32.30
C SER A 454 2.78 25.23 31.67
N ALA A 455 3.40 26.42 31.69
CA ALA A 455 4.80 26.61 31.33
C ALA A 455 5.77 26.36 32.50
N GLU A 456 5.24 26.07 33.70
CA GLU A 456 6.05 25.86 34.89
C GLU A 456 6.64 24.45 34.87
N VAL A 457 7.91 24.40 34.50
CA VAL A 457 8.77 23.23 34.66
C VAL A 457 9.20 23.17 36.11
N THR A 458 8.84 22.08 36.79
CA THR A 458 9.23 21.89 38.18
C THR A 458 10.30 20.81 38.27
N ARG A 459 11.18 20.93 39.27
CA ARG A 459 12.31 20.02 39.48
C ARG A 459 11.96 19.01 40.56
N ASN A 460 12.06 17.72 40.24
CA ASN A 460 11.79 16.65 41.20
C ASN A 460 13.10 16.10 41.81
N GLU A 461 13.00 15.48 42.99
CA GLU A 461 14.09 14.74 43.62
C GLU A 461 14.36 13.41 42.91
N THR A 462 13.32 12.81 42.31
CA THR A 462 13.43 11.62 41.45
C THR A 462 13.75 12.02 40.01
N CYS A 463 15.04 11.91 39.66
CA CYS A 463 15.54 12.16 38.31
C CYS A 463 15.95 10.89 37.57
N ASP A 464 16.03 10.99 36.24
CA ASP A 464 16.59 9.98 35.33
C ASP A 464 15.95 8.60 35.53
N ILE A 465 14.62 8.58 35.60
CA ILE A 465 13.83 7.35 35.64
C ILE A 465 13.59 6.87 34.21
N ASP A 466 13.56 5.57 33.98
CA ASP A 466 13.37 5.00 32.64
C ASP A 466 11.89 4.75 32.29
N ALA A 467 11.02 4.63 33.30
CA ALA A 467 9.58 4.51 33.13
C ALA A 467 8.84 4.86 34.43
N ALA A 468 7.54 5.14 34.33
CA ALA A 468 6.68 5.38 35.48
C ALA A 468 5.25 4.93 35.21
N ILE A 469 4.55 4.45 36.25
CA ILE A 469 3.11 4.14 36.20
C ILE A 469 2.46 4.44 37.54
N PHE A 470 1.18 4.79 37.51
CA PHE A 470 0.34 4.76 38.70
C PHE A 470 -0.33 3.39 38.81
N TRP A 471 -0.06 2.66 39.89
CA TRP A 471 -0.56 1.29 40.10
C TRP A 471 -0.85 1.09 41.59
N LYS A 472 -1.97 0.45 41.95
CA LYS A 472 -2.37 0.22 43.36
C LYS A 472 -2.31 1.48 44.22
N ASP A 473 -2.85 2.58 43.70
CA ASP A 473 -2.89 3.90 44.34
C ASP A 473 -1.52 4.50 44.70
N GLN A 474 -0.44 4.03 44.08
CA GLN A 474 0.91 4.53 44.27
C GLN A 474 1.60 4.77 42.93
N LEU A 475 2.48 5.78 42.89
CA LEU A 475 3.40 5.97 41.79
C LEU A 475 4.55 4.97 41.91
N TYR A 476 4.76 4.17 40.86
CA TYR A 476 5.91 3.30 40.68
C TYR A 476 6.84 3.94 39.67
N THR A 477 8.11 4.09 40.03
CA THR A 477 9.17 4.61 39.16
C THR A 477 10.22 3.53 38.92
N PHE A 478 10.63 3.38 37.67
CA PHE A 478 11.60 2.39 37.22
C PHE A 478 12.90 3.11 36.91
N LYS A 479 14.03 2.63 37.44
CA LYS A 479 15.36 3.21 37.18
C LYS A 479 16.43 2.13 37.20
N GLY A 480 17.15 1.99 36.10
CA GLY A 480 18.12 0.93 35.87
C GLY A 480 17.47 -0.43 36.12
N CYS A 481 18.00 -1.17 37.08
CA CYS A 481 17.50 -2.51 37.43
C CYS A 481 16.49 -2.52 38.59
N ASN A 482 15.93 -1.37 38.96
CA ASN A 482 15.10 -1.24 40.16
C ASN A 482 13.75 -0.59 39.89
N VAL A 483 12.77 -0.92 40.72
CA VAL A 483 11.51 -0.20 40.86
C VAL A 483 11.35 0.32 42.28
N THR A 484 10.81 1.52 42.41
CA THR A 484 10.51 2.17 43.70
C THR A 484 9.07 2.64 43.68
N SER A 485 8.27 2.23 44.67
CA SER A 485 6.96 2.83 44.91
C SER A 485 7.09 4.07 45.80
N GLN A 486 6.16 5.01 45.68
CA GLN A 486 6.15 6.24 46.47
C GLN A 486 6.18 5.93 47.99
N GLY A 487 7.25 6.36 48.67
CA GLY A 487 7.47 6.08 50.10
C GLY A 487 7.85 4.62 50.44
N GLY A 488 8.04 3.77 49.42
CA GLY A 488 8.35 2.36 49.56
C GLY A 488 9.85 2.02 49.51
N ARG A 489 10.15 0.73 49.59
CA ARG A 489 11.52 0.19 49.43
C ARG A 489 11.82 -0.08 47.95
N VAL A 490 13.07 0.12 47.57
CA VAL A 490 13.62 -0.26 46.27
C VAL A 490 13.54 -1.78 46.08
N GLN A 491 12.99 -2.23 44.96
CA GLN A 491 12.90 -3.65 44.60
C GLN A 491 13.64 -3.93 43.27
N PRO A 492 14.44 -5.00 43.17
CA PRO A 492 15.10 -5.36 41.92
C PRO A 492 14.11 -5.91 40.87
N LEU A 493 14.17 -5.39 39.64
CA LEU A 493 13.36 -5.85 38.50
C LEU A 493 13.62 -7.32 38.15
N LEU A 494 14.85 -7.80 38.34
CA LEU A 494 15.19 -9.20 38.12
C LEU A 494 14.35 -10.15 38.98
N LYS A 495 14.00 -9.75 40.21
CA LYS A 495 13.13 -10.56 41.09
C LYS A 495 11.68 -10.62 40.60
N MET A 496 11.28 -9.66 39.79
CA MET A 496 9.96 -9.60 39.16
C MET A 496 9.96 -10.29 37.79
N GLY A 497 11.10 -10.75 37.28
CA GLY A 497 11.24 -11.29 35.92
C GLY A 497 11.28 -10.22 34.82
N LEU A 498 11.54 -8.96 35.18
CA LEU A 498 11.61 -7.82 34.26
C LEU A 498 13.06 -7.46 33.90
N PRO A 499 13.33 -6.98 32.67
CA PRO A 499 14.66 -6.50 32.29
C PRO A 499 14.97 -5.14 32.92
N CYS A 500 16.25 -4.79 32.99
CA CYS A 500 16.68 -3.45 33.40
C CYS A 500 16.40 -2.40 32.31
N SER A 501 16.32 -1.14 32.74
CA SER A 501 16.18 0.05 31.91
C SER A 501 14.99 -0.06 30.98
N LEU A 502 13.80 -0.30 31.52
CA LEU A 502 12.56 -0.35 30.75
C LEU A 502 12.41 0.92 29.92
N ASP A 503 11.93 0.83 28.67
CA ASP A 503 11.67 2.04 27.88
C ASP A 503 10.31 2.65 28.20
N ALA A 504 9.33 1.82 28.61
CA ALA A 504 8.02 2.27 29.06
C ALA A 504 7.35 1.23 29.95
N ALA A 505 6.39 1.68 30.76
CA ALA A 505 5.49 0.81 31.51
C ALA A 505 4.05 1.32 31.36
N LEU A 506 3.09 0.40 31.29
CA LEU A 506 1.68 0.69 31.01
C LEU A 506 0.78 -0.23 31.84
N LEU A 507 -0.27 0.32 32.45
CA LEU A 507 -1.24 -0.48 33.20
C LEU A 507 -2.48 -0.77 32.35
N ILE A 508 -2.83 -2.05 32.19
CA ILE A 508 -4.08 -2.51 31.55
C ILE A 508 -4.66 -3.65 32.38
N ASP A 509 -5.89 -3.47 32.85
CA ASP A 509 -6.68 -4.50 33.55
C ASP A 509 -5.87 -5.18 34.66
N SER A 510 -5.32 -4.35 35.56
CA SER A 510 -4.44 -4.69 36.69
C SER A 510 -3.05 -5.24 36.34
N ASN A 511 -2.77 -5.52 35.06
CA ASN A 511 -1.48 -6.03 34.62
C ASN A 511 -0.54 -4.90 34.15
N VAL A 512 0.74 -5.01 34.52
CA VAL A 512 1.77 -4.07 34.08
C VAL A 512 2.44 -4.60 32.81
N TYR A 513 2.29 -3.86 31.73
CA TYR A 513 2.94 -4.08 30.45
C TYR A 513 4.25 -3.29 30.43
N ALA A 514 5.37 -3.98 30.51
CA ALA A 514 6.70 -3.40 30.51
C ALA A 514 7.32 -3.55 29.12
N PHE A 515 7.77 -2.46 28.51
CA PHE A 515 8.35 -2.44 27.17
C PHE A 515 9.88 -2.26 27.25
N LYS A 516 10.63 -3.06 26.49
CA LYS A 516 12.07 -2.88 26.30
C LYS A 516 12.48 -3.31 24.88
N GLY A 517 12.93 -2.34 24.10
CA GLY A 517 13.21 -2.49 22.69
C GLY A 517 11.97 -3.02 21.95
N ASN A 518 12.19 -4.04 21.12
CA ASN A 518 11.10 -4.73 20.43
C ASN A 518 10.49 -5.88 21.24
N ASN A 519 10.61 -5.90 22.55
CA ASN A 519 9.99 -6.92 23.41
C ASN A 519 9.08 -6.24 24.44
N TYR A 520 8.04 -6.95 24.88
CA TYR A 520 7.28 -6.55 26.05
C TYR A 520 6.94 -7.73 26.95
N TRP A 521 6.85 -7.43 28.24
CA TRP A 521 6.53 -8.37 29.32
C TRP A 521 5.20 -7.97 29.94
N ILE A 522 4.47 -8.95 30.43
CA ILE A 522 3.30 -8.72 31.28
C ILE A 522 3.66 -9.20 32.68
N TYR A 523 3.60 -8.29 33.66
CA TYR A 523 3.71 -8.57 35.08
C TYR A 523 2.31 -8.56 35.69
N ASN A 524 1.92 -9.71 36.25
CA ASN A 524 0.56 -9.96 36.73
C ASN A 524 0.43 -9.82 38.25
N ASP A 525 -0.80 -9.95 38.75
CA ASP A 525 -1.10 -9.87 40.17
C ASP A 525 -0.54 -11.04 41.00
N HIS A 526 -0.05 -12.12 40.35
CA HIS A 526 0.64 -13.23 41.00
C HIS A 526 2.13 -12.96 41.28
N GLY A 527 2.65 -11.81 40.85
CA GLY A 527 4.01 -11.39 41.14
C GLY A 527 5.07 -11.92 40.17
N GLU A 528 4.66 -12.38 38.99
CA GLU A 528 5.56 -12.91 37.96
C GLU A 528 5.44 -12.12 36.65
N ALA A 529 6.57 -11.72 36.07
CA ALA A 529 6.61 -11.22 34.69
C ALA A 529 6.93 -12.32 33.70
N LYS A 530 6.21 -12.32 32.58
CA LYS A 530 6.45 -13.20 31.44
C LYS A 530 6.71 -12.38 30.19
N LEU A 531 7.71 -12.77 29.40
CA LEU A 531 7.88 -12.26 28.04
C LEU A 531 6.70 -12.74 27.19
N VAL A 532 5.89 -11.81 26.68
CA VAL A 532 4.64 -12.16 25.97
C VAL A 532 4.77 -11.99 24.46
N GLY A 533 5.42 -10.94 23.99
CA GLY A 533 5.46 -10.67 22.55
C GLY A 533 6.42 -9.56 22.16
N LYS A 534 6.23 -9.04 20.94
CA LYS A 534 7.03 -7.94 20.39
C LYS A 534 6.29 -6.62 20.48
N THR A 535 7.03 -5.53 20.69
CA THR A 535 6.44 -4.17 20.73
C THR A 535 5.73 -3.84 19.41
N LEU A 536 6.28 -4.25 18.27
CA LEU A 536 5.65 -4.05 16.96
C LEU A 536 4.39 -4.90 16.70
N ASP A 537 4.04 -5.81 17.62
CA ASP A 537 2.79 -6.57 17.57
C ASP A 537 1.59 -5.69 17.94
N TRP A 538 1.86 -4.55 18.58
CA TRP A 538 0.89 -3.51 18.90
C TRP A 538 0.55 -2.61 17.70
N ASN A 539 1.04 -2.91 16.48
CA ASN A 539 0.64 -2.15 15.29
C ASN A 539 0.82 -0.62 15.47
N ILE A 540 1.99 -0.20 15.94
CA ILE A 540 2.38 1.20 16.19
C ILE A 540 3.72 1.54 15.51
N ASP A 541 3.87 2.78 15.03
CA ASP A 541 5.11 3.25 14.41
C ASP A 541 6.13 3.78 15.43
N VAL A 542 6.82 2.86 16.10
CA VAL A 542 7.87 3.18 17.09
C VAL A 542 9.27 2.78 16.61
N VAL A 543 9.45 2.66 15.30
CA VAL A 543 10.74 2.36 14.66
C VAL A 543 11.48 3.65 14.35
N HIS A 544 12.62 3.82 15.01
CA HIS A 544 13.55 4.92 14.79
C HIS A 544 14.70 4.45 13.93
N CYS A 545 15.04 5.21 12.90
CA CYS A 545 16.16 4.92 12.03
C CYS A 545 17.13 6.08 12.00
N THR A 546 18.42 5.79 12.07
CA THR A 546 19.47 6.71 11.65
C THR A 546 19.59 6.65 10.13
N ASP A 547 19.61 7.82 9.48
CA ASP A 547 19.72 7.96 8.03
C ASP A 547 21.13 7.67 7.49
#